data_AF-A0A7J9KG82-F1
#
_entry.id   AF-A0A7J9KG82-F1
#
_cell.length_a   1.000
_cell.length_b   1.000
_cell.length_c   1.000
_cell.angle_alpha   90.00
_cell.angle_beta   90.00
_cell.angle_gamma   90.00
#
_symmetry.space_group_name_H-M   'P 1'
#
loop_
_entity.id
_entity.type
_entity.pdbx_description
1 polymer ?
#
loop_
_entity_poly.entity_id
_entity_poly.type
_entity_poly.pdbx_seq_one_letter_code
_entity_poly.pdbx_strand_id
1 'polypeptide(L)'
;MTCSAKGVSEYRPFWDHGLGYWEASVESPKKVLFLKYEDVKREPLGYVRKLAGFLGVPFTPEEENNETVAEIVKLCSFESLSNQNVNKSQTSSGERPVGNSDFFRKGEVGDWVNHLSPKMVEKLNQITEQKLQ
;
A
#
# COMPACT_ATOMS: atom_id res chain seq x y z
N MET A 1 2.25 -23.79 -1.87
CA MET A 1 2.00 -22.47 -2.51
C MET A 1 0.90 -22.52 -3.58
N THR A 2 -0.27 -23.11 -3.30
CA THR A 2 -1.39 -23.22 -4.27
C THR A 2 -2.63 -22.41 -3.89
N CYS A 3 -2.63 -21.77 -2.71
CA CYS A 3 -3.79 -21.09 -2.12
C CYS A 3 -4.09 -19.74 -2.82
N SER A 4 -3.10 -18.84 -2.89
CA SER A 4 -3.30 -17.46 -3.36
C SER A 4 -3.66 -17.36 -4.85
N ALA A 5 -3.04 -18.20 -5.70
CA ALA A 5 -3.36 -18.24 -7.14
C ALA A 5 -4.74 -18.85 -7.43
N LYS A 6 -5.38 -19.51 -6.46
CA LYS A 6 -6.76 -20.00 -6.56
C LYS A 6 -7.78 -19.04 -5.92
N GLY A 7 -7.33 -17.86 -5.48
CA GLY A 7 -8.17 -16.89 -4.78
C GLY A 7 -8.53 -17.30 -3.34
N VAL A 8 -7.87 -18.32 -2.78
CA VAL A 8 -8.09 -18.77 -1.41
C VAL A 8 -7.08 -18.06 -0.51
N SER A 9 -7.47 -16.91 0.02
CA SER A 9 -6.73 -16.14 1.04
C SER A 9 -7.70 -15.62 2.10
N GLU A 10 -7.18 -15.33 3.30
CA GLU A 10 -7.92 -14.50 4.26
C GLU A 10 -8.31 -13.20 3.52
N TYR A 11 -9.61 -12.87 3.52
CA TYR A 11 -10.23 -11.74 2.76
C TYR A 11 -10.53 -11.92 1.25
N ARG A 12 -10.54 -13.17 0.75
CA ARG A 12 -11.14 -13.59 -0.55
C ARG A 12 -10.43 -13.06 -1.82
N PRO A 13 -10.81 -13.48 -3.06
CA PRO A 13 -9.90 -13.38 -4.21
C PRO A 13 -9.36 -11.97 -4.42
N PHE A 14 -8.04 -11.86 -4.41
CA PHE A 14 -7.28 -10.61 -4.44
C PHE A 14 -7.73 -9.65 -5.56
N TRP A 15 -7.96 -10.16 -6.77
CA TRP A 15 -8.35 -9.36 -7.93
C TRP A 15 -9.75 -8.76 -7.80
N ASP A 16 -10.72 -9.55 -7.35
CA ASP A 16 -12.11 -9.06 -7.21
C ASP A 16 -12.19 -7.96 -6.15
N HIS A 17 -11.39 -8.07 -5.08
CA HIS A 17 -11.27 -7.02 -4.07
C HIS A 17 -10.68 -5.72 -4.65
N GLY A 18 -9.56 -5.81 -5.40
CA GLY A 18 -8.94 -4.65 -6.03
C GLY A 18 -9.84 -3.98 -7.06
N LEU A 19 -10.49 -4.78 -7.91
CA LEU A 19 -11.38 -4.30 -8.97
C LEU A 19 -12.61 -3.59 -8.39
N GLY A 20 -13.26 -4.16 -7.38
CA GLY A 20 -14.45 -3.55 -6.78
C GLY A 20 -14.19 -2.16 -6.17
N TYR A 21 -13.04 -1.95 -5.53
CA TYR A 21 -12.68 -0.61 -5.03
C TYR A 21 -12.27 0.35 -6.13
N TRP A 22 -11.69 -0.14 -7.22
CA TRP A 22 -11.40 0.67 -8.39
C TRP A 22 -12.70 1.14 -9.05
N GLU A 23 -13.66 0.24 -9.30
CA GLU A 23 -14.98 0.57 -9.84
C GLU A 23 -15.71 1.59 -8.95
N ALA A 24 -15.72 1.38 -7.63
CA ALA A 24 -16.29 2.33 -6.68
C ALA A 24 -15.63 3.71 -6.72
N SER A 25 -14.32 3.78 -7.02
CA SER A 25 -13.61 5.05 -7.19
C SER A 25 -13.99 5.79 -8.47
N VAL A 26 -14.34 5.05 -9.53
CA VAL A 26 -14.84 5.62 -10.78
C VAL A 26 -16.28 6.12 -10.61
N GLU A 27 -17.12 5.33 -9.94
CA GLU A 27 -18.52 5.70 -9.69
C GLU A 27 -18.66 6.86 -8.70
N SER A 28 -17.82 6.89 -7.66
CA SER A 28 -17.91 7.86 -6.56
C SER A 28 -16.56 8.52 -6.25
N PRO A 29 -15.97 9.31 -7.18
CA PRO A 29 -14.62 9.86 -7.04
C PRO A 29 -14.47 10.89 -5.91
N LYS A 30 -15.57 11.44 -5.41
CA LYS A 30 -15.60 12.34 -4.23
C LYS A 30 -15.64 11.58 -2.89
N LYS A 31 -15.93 10.28 -2.90
CA LYS A 31 -16.09 9.43 -1.70
C LYS A 31 -15.04 8.34 -1.59
N VAL A 32 -14.44 7.94 -2.71
CA VAL A 32 -13.45 6.86 -2.78
C VAL A 32 -12.22 7.35 -3.54
N LEU A 33 -11.08 7.43 -2.84
CA LEU A 33 -9.78 7.70 -3.43
C LEU A 33 -9.02 6.39 -3.63
N PHE A 34 -8.88 5.95 -4.87
CA PHE A 34 -8.09 4.77 -5.21
C PHE A 34 -6.61 5.13 -5.40
N LEU A 35 -5.73 4.44 -4.68
CA LEU A 35 -4.28 4.65 -4.68
C LEU A 35 -3.56 3.33 -4.98
N LYS A 36 -2.46 3.42 -5.73
CA LYS A 36 -1.57 2.28 -6.01
C LYS A 36 -0.27 2.47 -5.23
N TYR A 37 0.19 1.43 -4.54
CA TYR A 37 1.36 1.49 -3.66
C TYR A 37 2.62 1.94 -4.40
N GLU A 38 2.85 1.42 -5.60
CA GLU A 38 3.99 1.74 -6.45
C GLU A 38 4.00 3.21 -6.86
N ASP A 39 2.83 3.79 -7.12
CA ASP A 39 2.71 5.19 -7.52
C ASP A 39 2.96 6.12 -6.32
N VAL A 40 2.38 5.79 -5.14
CA VAL A 40 2.62 6.53 -3.89
C VAL A 40 4.10 6.48 -3.51
N LYS A 41 4.76 5.33 -3.68
CA LYS A 41 6.19 5.21 -3.39
C LYS A 41 7.06 5.98 -4.39
N ARG A 42 6.67 6.03 -5.67
CA ARG A 42 7.40 6.73 -6.73
C ARG A 42 7.31 8.25 -6.60
N GLU A 43 6.14 8.78 -6.23
CA GLU A 43 5.90 10.23 -6.14
C GLU A 43 5.12 10.59 -4.85
N PRO A 44 5.73 10.42 -3.66
CA PRO A 44 5.00 10.55 -2.39
C PRO A 44 4.44 11.95 -2.15
N LEU A 45 5.16 13.00 -2.55
CA LEU A 45 4.72 14.39 -2.35
C LEU A 45 3.40 14.69 -3.07
N GLY A 46 3.26 14.30 -4.34
CA GLY A 46 2.04 14.50 -5.11
C GLY A 46 0.85 13.73 -4.53
N TYR A 47 1.09 12.50 -4.07
CA TYR A 47 0.04 11.68 -3.46
C TYR A 47 -0.41 12.19 -2.08
N VAL A 48 0.50 12.75 -1.27
CA VAL A 48 0.12 13.42 -0.02
C VAL A 48 -0.74 14.65 -0.29
N ARG A 49 -0.40 15.48 -1.28
CA ARG A 49 -1.24 16.61 -1.71
C ARG A 49 -2.62 16.15 -2.20
N LYS A 50 -2.64 15.09 -3.02
CA LYS A 50 -3.88 14.49 -3.53
C LYS A 50 -4.77 14.00 -2.38
N LEU A 51 -4.18 13.35 -1.38
CA LEU A 51 -4.90 12.87 -0.19
C LEU A 51 -5.46 14.04 0.63
N ALA A 52 -4.66 15.07 0.88
CA ALA A 52 -5.08 16.26 1.61
C ALA A 52 -6.27 16.96 0.93
N GLY A 53 -6.21 17.15 -0.39
CA GLY A 53 -7.32 17.68 -1.17
C GLY A 53 -8.57 16.80 -1.14
N PHE A 54 -8.40 15.48 -1.19
CA PHE A 54 -9.52 14.54 -1.07
C PHE A 54 -10.19 14.57 0.30
N LEU A 55 -9.41 14.75 1.38
CA LEU A 55 -9.92 14.91 2.74
C LEU A 55 -10.55 16.29 3.01
N GLY A 56 -10.54 17.20 2.03
CA GLY A 56 -11.07 18.56 2.17
C GLY A 56 -10.17 19.51 2.95
N VAL A 57 -8.88 19.16 3.12
CA VAL A 57 -7.86 19.95 3.83
C VAL A 57 -6.64 20.19 2.93
N PRO A 58 -6.80 20.84 1.76
CA PRO A 58 -5.67 21.09 0.87
C PRO A 58 -4.64 21.98 1.56
N PHE A 59 -3.36 21.75 1.27
CA PHE A 59 -2.27 22.58 1.78
C PHE A 59 -2.40 24.02 1.27
N THR A 60 -2.13 24.96 2.16
CA THR A 60 -2.02 26.38 1.85
C THR A 60 -0.68 26.68 1.15
N PRO A 61 -0.57 27.80 0.41
CA PRO A 61 0.71 28.21 -0.18
C PRO A 61 1.83 28.37 0.86
N GLU A 62 1.49 28.75 2.09
CA GLU A 62 2.46 28.88 3.18
C GLU A 62 3.00 27.52 3.63
N GLU A 63 2.14 26.51 3.81
CA GLU A 63 2.56 25.14 4.15
C GLU A 63 3.39 24.49 3.04
N GLU A 64 3.06 24.79 1.78
CA GLU A 64 3.87 24.35 0.63
C GLU A 64 5.26 25.00 0.63
N ASN A 65 5.35 26.29 0.94
CA ASN A 65 6.63 27.02 1.03
C ASN A 65 7.46 26.60 2.25
N ASN A 66 6.81 26.22 3.35
CA ASN A 66 7.45 25.78 4.59
C ASN A 66 7.82 24.28 4.57
N GLU A 67 7.81 23.64 3.40
CA GLU A 67 8.17 22.23 3.21
C GLU A 67 7.33 21.24 4.04
N THR A 68 6.17 21.64 4.56
CA THR A 68 5.32 20.83 5.45
C THR A 68 4.96 19.49 4.80
N VAL A 69 4.70 19.47 3.49
CA VAL A 69 4.43 18.24 2.73
C VAL A 69 5.63 17.28 2.76
N ALA A 70 6.85 17.81 2.64
CA ALA A 70 8.07 17.01 2.68
C ALA A 70 8.35 16.46 4.08
N GLU A 71 8.07 17.25 5.13
CA GLU A 71 8.16 16.81 6.52
C GLU A 71 7.20 15.65 6.81
N ILE A 72 5.94 15.76 6.37
CA ILE A 72 4.96 14.67 6.50
C ILE A 72 5.46 13.40 5.80
N VAL A 73 5.92 13.51 4.56
CA VAL A 73 6.46 12.37 3.81
C VAL A 73 7.64 11.74 4.55
N LYS A 74 8.55 12.55 5.13
CA LYS A 74 9.69 12.07 5.90
C LYS A 74 9.25 11.35 7.18
N LEU A 75 8.34 11.94 7.95
CA LEU A 75 7.82 11.37 9.20
C LEU A 75 7.07 10.06 8.98
N CYS A 76 6.28 9.98 7.90
CA CYS A 76 5.52 8.77 7.54
C CYS A 76 6.32 7.80 6.65
N SER A 77 7.60 8.06 6.39
CA SER A 77 8.43 7.19 5.57
C SER A 77 8.63 5.83 6.23
N PHE A 78 8.84 4.80 5.41
CA PHE A 78 9.16 3.45 5.90
C PHE A 78 10.34 3.49 6.87
N GLU A 79 11.43 4.18 6.50
CA GLU A 79 12.63 4.30 7.33
C GLU A 79 12.35 4.98 8.67
N SER A 80 11.57 6.07 8.68
CA SER A 80 11.25 6.76 9.94
C SER A 80 10.41 5.87 10.84
N LEU A 81 9.32 5.29 10.31
CA LEU A 81 8.39 4.48 11.07
C LEU A 81 9.01 3.17 11.56
N SER A 82 9.77 2.46 10.72
CA SER A 82 10.42 1.20 11.09
C SER A 82 11.51 1.40 12.16
N ASN A 83 12.07 2.61 12.25
CA ASN A 83 13.14 2.91 13.20
C ASN A 83 12.66 3.36 14.59
N GLN A 84 11.35 3.63 14.78
CA GLN A 84 10.80 4.00 16.07
C GLN A 84 10.89 2.86 17.08
N ASN A 85 11.22 3.17 18.34
CA ASN A 85 11.40 2.15 19.40
C ASN A 85 10.15 1.28 19.57
N VAL A 86 8.96 1.86 19.46
CA VAL A 86 7.68 1.15 19.54
C VAL A 86 7.47 0.13 18.41
N ASN A 87 8.14 0.32 17.27
CA ASN A 87 8.04 -0.56 16.10
C ASN A 87 9.17 -1.58 16.01
N LYS A 88 10.13 -1.54 16.96
CA LYS A 88 11.22 -2.52 17.08
C LYS A 88 10.90 -3.63 18.09
N SER A 89 9.87 -3.45 18.92
CA SER A 89 9.51 -4.45 19.94
C SER A 89 8.58 -5.53 19.38
N GLN A 90 8.82 -6.78 19.79
CA GLN A 90 7.93 -7.92 19.53
C GLN A 90 6.81 -8.04 20.58
N THR A 91 6.45 -6.94 21.25
CA THR A 91 5.42 -6.97 22.29
C THR A 91 4.07 -7.23 21.67
N SER A 92 3.63 -8.48 21.68
CA SER A 92 2.29 -8.88 21.30
C SER A 92 1.77 -9.88 22.34
N SER A 93 0.64 -9.53 22.95
CA SER A 93 -0.10 -10.40 23.87
C SER A 93 -1.44 -10.74 23.19
N GLY A 94 -1.65 -12.02 22.88
CA GLY A 94 -2.87 -12.50 22.21
C GLY A 94 -2.68 -13.87 21.53
N GLU A 95 -3.77 -14.47 21.05
CA GLU A 95 -3.79 -15.81 20.43
C GLU A 95 -3.06 -15.89 19.07
N ARG A 96 -2.85 -14.76 18.39
CA ARG A 96 -1.99 -14.61 17.20
C ARG A 96 -1.03 -13.43 17.44
N PRO A 97 0.14 -13.66 18.05
CA PRO A 97 1.08 -12.60 18.33
C PRO A 97 1.64 -12.04 17.01
N VAL A 98 1.23 -10.82 16.65
CA VAL A 98 1.84 -10.01 15.60
C VAL A 98 2.55 -8.85 16.29
N GLY A 99 3.88 -8.86 16.28
CA GLY A 99 4.68 -7.79 16.85
C GLY A 99 4.64 -6.54 15.96
N ASN A 100 4.87 -5.36 16.53
CA ASN A 100 4.91 -4.13 15.73
C ASN A 100 6.01 -4.18 14.65
N SER A 101 7.10 -4.91 14.91
CA SER A 101 8.17 -5.14 13.93
C SER A 101 7.71 -5.90 12.70
N ASP A 102 6.69 -6.75 12.81
CA ASP A 102 6.24 -7.61 11.71
C ASP A 102 5.54 -6.82 10.59
N PHE A 103 5.08 -5.60 10.88
CA PHE A 103 4.52 -4.68 9.89
C PHE A 103 5.59 -4.05 8.98
N PHE A 104 6.88 -4.07 9.36
CA PHE A 104 7.96 -3.39 8.66
C PHE A 104 9.03 -4.37 8.13
N ARG A 105 8.75 -5.01 6.99
CA ARG A 105 9.66 -6.03 6.42
C ARG A 105 10.79 -5.47 5.54
N LYS A 106 10.43 -4.83 4.43
CA LYS A 106 11.38 -4.22 3.45
C LYS A 106 10.86 -2.91 2.87
N GLY A 107 9.55 -2.83 2.65
CA GLY A 107 8.92 -1.64 2.05
C GLY A 107 9.37 -1.39 0.61
N GLU A 108 9.73 -2.43 -0.15
CA GLU A 108 10.28 -2.33 -1.50
C GLU A 108 9.30 -2.85 -2.56
N VAL A 109 9.30 -2.21 -3.73
CA VAL A 109 8.57 -2.66 -4.92
C VAL A 109 9.46 -3.64 -5.68
N GLY A 110 8.89 -4.77 -6.12
CA GLY A 110 9.60 -5.74 -6.95
C GLY A 110 10.30 -6.86 -6.18
N ASP A 111 10.26 -6.90 -4.85
CA ASP A 111 10.91 -7.97 -4.06
C ASP A 111 10.38 -9.38 -4.39
N TRP A 112 9.22 -9.49 -5.05
CA TRP A 112 8.65 -10.76 -5.49
C TRP A 112 9.60 -11.57 -6.39
N VAL A 113 10.51 -10.92 -7.13
CA VAL A 113 11.51 -11.60 -7.98
C VAL A 113 12.45 -12.51 -7.18
N ASN A 114 12.64 -12.20 -5.89
CA ASN A 114 13.50 -12.97 -5.00
C ASN A 114 12.80 -14.21 -4.41
N HIS A 115 11.47 -14.32 -4.55
CA HIS A 115 10.66 -15.36 -3.91
C HIS A 115 9.89 -16.24 -4.88
N LEU A 116 9.60 -15.74 -6.09
CA LEU A 116 8.77 -16.44 -7.07
C LEU A 116 9.61 -17.01 -8.21
N SER A 117 9.35 -18.27 -8.56
CA SER A 117 9.94 -18.87 -9.77
C SER A 117 9.30 -18.29 -11.05
N PRO A 118 10.00 -18.28 -12.20
CA PRO A 118 9.46 -17.75 -13.45
C PRO A 118 8.09 -18.35 -13.83
N LYS A 119 7.90 -19.65 -13.61
CA LYS A 119 6.62 -20.35 -13.85
C LYS A 119 5.48 -19.83 -12.97
N MET A 120 5.78 -19.46 -11.72
CA MET A 120 4.77 -18.88 -10.81
C MET A 120 4.38 -17.47 -11.25
N VAL A 121 5.37 -16.69 -11.71
CA VAL A 121 5.17 -15.32 -12.21
C VAL A 121 4.32 -15.33 -13.47
N GLU A 122 4.66 -16.18 -14.44
CA GLU A 122 3.88 -16.37 -15.67
C GLU A 122 2.41 -16.70 -15.35
N LYS A 123 2.18 -17.64 -14.43
CA LYS A 123 0.83 -18.01 -14.00
C LYS A 123 0.08 -16.83 -13.35
N LEU A 124 0.73 -16.03 -12.50
CA LEU A 124 0.09 -14.87 -11.88
C LEU A 124 -0.21 -13.76 -12.88
N ASN A 125 0.67 -13.54 -13.86
CA ASN A 125 0.43 -12.58 -14.95
C ASN A 125 -0.77 -12.98 -15.79
N GLN A 126 -0.85 -14.26 -16.21
CA GLN A 126 -2.00 -14.78 -16.96
C GLN A 126 -3.33 -14.61 -16.20
N ILE A 127 -3.36 -14.90 -14.90
CA ILE A 127 -4.57 -14.71 -14.08
C ILE A 127 -4.91 -13.21 -13.99
N THR A 128 -3.90 -12.35 -13.82
CA THR A 128 -4.10 -10.90 -13.70
C THR A 128 -4.65 -10.30 -14.97
N GLU A 129 -4.11 -10.67 -16.14
CA GLU A 129 -4.60 -10.25 -17.45
C GLU A 129 -6.05 -10.70 -17.67
N GLN A 130 -6.40 -11.94 -17.32
CA GLN A 130 -7.78 -12.43 -17.43
C GLN A 130 -8.77 -11.70 -16.52
N LYS A 131 -8.30 -11.21 -15.37
CA LYS A 131 -9.16 -10.63 -14.32
C LYS A 131 -9.32 -9.12 -14.40
N LEU A 132 -8.34 -8.42 -14.98
CA LEU A 132 -8.27 -6.95 -14.98
C LEU A 132 -8.26 -6.35 -16.39
N GLN A 133 -8.55 -7.13 -17.43
CA GLN A 133 -8.77 -6.62 -18.79
C GLN A 133 -10.07 -5.83 -18.92
#